data_AF-A0A059F2P8-F1
#
_entry.id   AF-A0A059F2P8-F1
#
_cell.length_a   1.000
_cell.length_b   1.000
_cell.length_c   1.000
_cell.angle_alpha   90.00
_cell.angle_beta   90.00
_cell.angle_gamma   90.00
#
_symmetry.space_group_name_H-M   'P 1'
#
loop_
_entity.id
_entity.type
_entity.pdbx_description
1 polymer ?
#
loop_
_entity_poly.entity_id
_entity_poly.type
_entity_poly.pdbx_seq_one_letter_code
_entity_poly.pdbx_strand_id
1 'polypeptide(L)'
;MTHYDTSQSSIQEDYPDFVLSKDYYVTKPMLDFYKYFIQKYNNVAILTVFRERCTKLSHILKEEISNFQEKIQKNELIISTPNIFLEKNIIKYFVIIEDPQLIGPFSYLNTIKSIKSNNSLIGVSDKIINFDFLKNPIVISSSRKCFIRADHEKSFVVLFCLIKYNIIKDDLSIVVRTTQMKKKVELFLKTFGYGRYNKVFLPDEISGGRLVVFSDELLGLEAVDVIYLSKDKIEGLKENSFDFIKGEEFIYKIRDVLSALTTNVCKELKPFPYQRFKNLENVLK
;
A
#
# COMPACT_ATOMS: atom_id res chain seq x y z
N MET A 1 -17.20 -14.67 -33.57
CA MET A 1 -16.64 -15.41 -32.41
C MET A 1 -15.14 -15.23 -32.46
N THR A 2 -14.65 -14.18 -31.83
CA THR A 2 -13.23 -13.84 -31.76
C THR A 2 -12.67 -14.40 -30.46
N HIS A 3 -11.66 -15.24 -30.60
CA HIS A 3 -10.91 -15.84 -29.50
C HIS A 3 -10.31 -14.72 -28.63
N TYR A 4 -10.68 -14.72 -27.34
CA TYR A 4 -9.94 -13.97 -26.33
C TYR A 4 -8.69 -14.78 -25.99
N ASP A 5 -7.56 -14.28 -26.46
CA ASP A 5 -6.24 -14.69 -25.98
C ASP A 5 -6.10 -14.20 -24.54
N THR A 6 -6.45 -15.04 -23.58
CA THR A 6 -6.07 -14.89 -22.18
C THR A 6 -4.59 -15.25 -22.03
N SER A 7 -3.72 -14.39 -22.56
CA SER A 7 -2.34 -14.36 -22.10
C SER A 7 -2.34 -13.68 -20.73
N GLN A 8 -2.41 -14.51 -19.69
CA GLN A 8 -1.95 -14.13 -18.36
C GLN A 8 -0.49 -13.65 -18.50
N SER A 9 -0.30 -12.35 -18.64
CA SER A 9 1.00 -11.75 -18.36
C SER A 9 1.20 -11.88 -16.85
N SER A 10 1.87 -12.95 -16.44
CA SER A 10 2.53 -13.00 -15.14
C SER A 10 3.43 -11.78 -15.09
N ILE A 11 3.04 -10.77 -14.32
CA ILE A 11 3.94 -9.70 -13.95
C ILE A 11 5.02 -10.42 -13.14
N GLN A 12 6.14 -10.73 -13.80
CA GLN A 12 7.36 -11.12 -13.14
C GLN A 12 7.79 -9.86 -12.38
N GLU A 13 7.29 -9.71 -11.15
CA GLU A 13 7.67 -8.61 -10.29
C GLU A 13 9.16 -8.80 -9.96
N ASP A 14 9.99 -7.83 -10.38
CA ASP A 14 11.40 -7.78 -10.01
C ASP A 14 11.54 -7.51 -8.51
N TYR A 15 11.53 -8.58 -7.73
CA TYR A 15 11.96 -8.55 -6.34
C TYR A 15 13.49 -8.43 -6.29
N PRO A 16 14.04 -7.54 -5.45
CA PRO A 16 15.48 -7.43 -5.28
C PRO A 16 16.05 -8.73 -4.71
N ASP A 17 17.36 -8.92 -4.86
CA ASP A 17 18.06 -9.98 -4.13
C ASP A 17 18.09 -9.67 -2.64
N PHE A 18 17.41 -10.50 -1.85
CA PHE A 18 17.43 -10.44 -0.40
C PHE A 18 18.76 -10.99 0.12
N VAL A 19 19.30 -10.30 1.12
CA VAL A 19 20.60 -10.60 1.74
C VAL A 19 20.37 -10.92 3.21
N LEU A 20 20.89 -12.08 3.63
CA LEU A 20 20.95 -12.41 5.05
C LEU A 20 21.79 -11.36 5.77
N SER A 21 21.35 -10.93 6.96
CA SER A 21 21.84 -9.81 7.79
C SER A 21 21.15 -8.46 7.56
N LYS A 22 20.16 -8.37 6.67
CA LYS A 22 19.36 -7.17 6.47
C LYS A 22 17.91 -7.41 6.87
N ASP A 23 17.29 -6.39 7.45
CA ASP A 23 15.86 -6.40 7.72
C ASP A 23 15.10 -5.84 6.53
N TYR A 24 13.90 -6.36 6.28
CA TYR A 24 13.05 -5.93 5.19
C TYR A 24 11.63 -5.66 5.68
N TYR A 25 10.94 -4.78 4.96
CA TYR A 25 9.53 -4.52 5.16
C TYR A 25 8.78 -4.62 3.84
N VAL A 26 7.82 -5.54 3.76
CA VAL A 26 7.15 -5.91 2.53
C VAL A 26 5.67 -5.62 2.63
N THR A 27 5.13 -4.85 1.69
CA THR A 27 3.72 -4.40 1.71
C THR A 27 2.86 -5.10 0.65
N LYS A 28 3.31 -6.27 0.19
CA LYS A 28 2.76 -7.00 -0.96
C LYS A 28 1.61 -7.94 -0.57
N PRO A 29 0.79 -8.37 -1.54
CA PRO A 29 -0.08 -9.54 -1.37
C PRO A 29 0.72 -10.74 -0.85
N MET A 30 0.35 -11.22 0.34
CA MET A 30 1.12 -12.20 1.10
C MET A 30 1.42 -13.48 0.30
N LEU A 31 0.45 -13.99 -0.46
CA LEU A 31 0.57 -15.29 -1.13
C LEU A 31 1.61 -15.29 -2.27
N ASP A 32 1.59 -14.29 -3.15
CA ASP A 32 2.53 -14.22 -4.27
C ASP A 32 3.96 -13.99 -3.79
N PHE A 33 4.10 -13.19 -2.73
CA PHE A 33 5.39 -13.01 -2.07
C PHE A 33 5.91 -14.33 -1.49
N TYR A 34 5.07 -15.11 -0.79
CA TYR A 34 5.50 -16.41 -0.26
C TYR A 34 5.92 -17.38 -1.36
N LYS A 35 5.13 -17.47 -2.43
CA LYS A 35 5.46 -18.32 -3.59
C LYS A 35 6.83 -17.98 -4.16
N TYR A 36 7.04 -16.70 -4.48
CA TYR A 36 8.33 -16.21 -4.97
C TYR A 36 9.47 -16.55 -4.00
N PHE A 37 9.29 -16.23 -2.71
CA PHE A 37 10.36 -16.28 -1.73
C PHE A 37 10.78 -17.72 -1.41
N ILE A 38 9.81 -18.63 -1.27
CA ILE A 38 10.04 -20.05 -0.98
C ILE A 38 10.69 -20.76 -2.18
N GLN A 39 10.36 -20.34 -3.40
CA GLN A 39 11.00 -20.88 -4.61
C GLN A 39 12.44 -20.42 -4.76
N LYS A 40 12.75 -19.18 -4.35
CA LYS A 40 14.09 -18.59 -4.52
C LYS A 40 15.06 -18.92 -3.38
N TYR A 41 14.56 -19.14 -2.16
CA TYR A 41 15.40 -19.32 -0.96
C TYR A 41 15.09 -20.64 -0.23
N ASN A 42 16.12 -21.27 0.33
CA ASN A 42 16.04 -22.57 1.00
C ASN A 42 16.07 -22.48 2.54
N ASN A 43 15.97 -21.28 3.14
CA ASN A 43 15.96 -21.09 4.59
C ASN A 43 14.90 -20.04 4.96
N VAL A 44 13.63 -20.42 4.81
CA VAL A 44 12.49 -19.51 4.95
C VAL A 44 11.63 -19.95 6.14
N ALA A 45 11.33 -19.01 7.03
CA ALA A 45 10.36 -19.21 8.09
C ALA A 45 9.23 -18.20 7.95
N ILE A 46 7.98 -18.64 8.02
CA ILE A 46 6.80 -17.79 8.10
C ILE A 46 6.21 -17.91 9.51
N LEU A 47 6.23 -16.80 10.24
CA LEU A 47 5.74 -16.68 11.59
C LEU A 47 4.43 -15.92 11.61
N THR A 48 3.43 -16.49 12.26
CA THR A 48 2.13 -15.87 12.50
C THR A 48 1.75 -16.06 13.97
N VAL A 49 1.01 -15.11 14.55
CA VAL A 49 0.62 -15.20 15.97
C VAL A 49 -0.47 -16.25 16.21
N PHE A 50 -1.20 -16.68 15.17
CA PHE A 50 -2.32 -17.63 15.28
C PHE A 50 -1.94 -19.03 14.80
N ARG A 51 -2.10 -20.04 15.66
CA ARG A 51 -1.81 -21.44 15.30
C ARG A 51 -2.69 -21.96 14.15
N GLU A 52 -3.95 -21.58 14.13
CA GLU A 52 -4.89 -21.93 13.06
C GLU A 52 -4.43 -21.37 11.70
N ARG A 53 -3.83 -20.18 11.71
CA ARG A 53 -3.27 -19.54 10.51
C ARG A 53 -2.08 -20.34 9.98
N CYS A 54 -1.22 -20.92 10.83
CA CYS A 54 -0.16 -21.82 10.39
C CYS A 54 -0.71 -23.00 9.58
N THR A 55 -1.75 -23.66 10.10
CA THR A 55 -2.38 -24.82 9.43
C THR A 55 -2.99 -24.42 8.09
N LYS A 56 -3.79 -23.33 8.07
CA LYS A 56 -4.41 -22.81 6.84
C LYS A 56 -3.36 -22.44 5.79
N LEU A 57 -2.30 -21.73 6.19
CA LEU A 57 -1.23 -21.33 5.29
C LEU A 57 -0.48 -22.54 4.73
N SER A 58 -0.21 -23.55 5.56
CA SER A 58 0.42 -24.79 5.10
C SER A 58 -0.42 -25.54 4.06
N HIS A 59 -1.75 -25.52 4.17
CA HIS A 59 -2.62 -26.11 3.15
C HIS A 59 -2.55 -25.34 1.84
N ILE A 60 -2.69 -24.02 1.89
CA ILE A 60 -2.62 -23.15 0.71
C ILE A 60 -1.27 -23.32 -0.01
N LEU A 61 -0.15 -23.23 0.72
CA LEU A 61 1.18 -23.32 0.11
C LEU A 61 1.50 -24.73 -0.42
N LYS A 62 0.90 -25.79 0.15
CA LYS A 62 1.04 -27.16 -0.36
C LYS A 62 0.42 -27.32 -1.75
N GLU A 63 -0.68 -26.64 -2.04
CA GLU A 63 -1.32 -26.67 -3.37
C GLU A 63 -0.55 -25.87 -4.42
N GLU A 64 0.20 -24.87 -3.96
CA GLU A 64 0.84 -23.87 -4.81
C GLU A 64 2.33 -24.13 -5.09
N ILE A 65 2.99 -24.98 -4.28
CA ILE A 65 4.44 -25.22 -4.33
C ILE A 65 4.71 -26.71 -4.52
N SER A 66 5.24 -27.08 -5.68
CA SER A 66 5.45 -28.47 -6.10
C SER A 66 6.37 -29.29 -5.18
N ASN A 67 7.39 -28.66 -4.59
CA ASN A 67 8.34 -29.29 -3.65
C ASN A 67 8.07 -28.94 -2.17
N PHE A 68 6.86 -28.51 -1.83
CA PHE A 68 6.51 -28.07 -0.48
C PHE A 68 6.86 -29.09 0.61
N GLN A 69 6.46 -30.36 0.43
CA GLN A 69 6.69 -31.41 1.43
C GLN A 69 8.17 -31.68 1.67
N GLU A 70 8.97 -31.70 0.60
CA GLU A 70 10.42 -31.88 0.69
C GLU A 70 11.07 -30.73 1.45
N LYS A 71 10.66 -29.49 1.16
CA LYS A 71 11.17 -28.29 1.87
C LYS A 71 10.84 -28.31 3.36
N ILE A 72 9.64 -28.71 3.75
CA ILE A 72 9.28 -28.87 5.17
C ILE A 72 10.14 -29.96 5.84
N GLN A 73 10.30 -31.12 5.19
CA GLN A 73 11.08 -32.25 5.74
C GLN A 73 12.57 -31.91 5.91
N LYS A 74 13.14 -31.13 4.98
CA LYS A 74 14.52 -30.64 5.05
C LYS A 74 14.70 -29.43 5.98
N ASN A 75 13.63 -28.97 6.65
CA ASN A 75 13.54 -27.72 7.40
C ASN A 75 13.80 -26.45 6.57
N GLU A 76 13.89 -26.52 5.24
CA GLU A 76 14.09 -25.36 4.37
C GLU A 76 12.93 -24.36 4.41
N LEU A 77 11.73 -24.84 4.74
CA LEU A 77 10.55 -24.05 4.99
C LEU A 77 10.00 -24.38 6.38
N ILE A 78 9.68 -23.36 7.16
CA ILE A 78 9.06 -23.50 8.48
C ILE A 78 7.86 -22.58 8.57
N ILE A 79 6.70 -23.11 8.95
CA ILE A 79 5.49 -22.31 9.20
C ILE A 79 5.07 -22.56 10.65
N SER A 80 5.12 -21.53 11.50
CA SER A 80 4.89 -21.72 12.94
C SER A 80 4.53 -20.43 13.67
N THR A 81 4.28 -20.52 14.98
CA THR A 81 4.21 -19.35 15.85
C THR A 81 5.60 -18.98 16.37
N PRO A 82 5.83 -17.72 16.83
CA PRO A 82 7.17 -17.28 17.23
C PRO A 82 7.86 -18.15 18.29
N ASN A 83 7.15 -18.62 19.31
CA ASN A 83 7.75 -19.45 20.37
C ASN A 83 8.20 -20.82 19.83
N ILE A 84 7.39 -21.46 18.99
CA ILE A 84 7.74 -22.76 18.38
C ILE A 84 8.97 -22.63 17.49
N PHE A 85 9.10 -21.52 16.75
CA PHE A 85 10.29 -21.27 15.96
C PHE A 85 11.53 -21.05 16.84
N LEU A 86 11.41 -20.26 17.91
CA LEU A 86 12.51 -19.99 18.83
C LEU A 86 13.06 -21.28 19.46
N GLU A 87 12.19 -22.20 19.87
CA GLU A 87 12.56 -23.51 20.45
C GLU A 87 13.41 -24.38 19.51
N LYS A 88 13.27 -24.20 18.18
CA LYS A 88 14.06 -24.95 17.20
C LYS A 88 15.53 -24.52 17.14
N ASN A 89 15.90 -23.37 17.71
CA ASN A 89 17.28 -22.82 17.71
C ASN A 89 17.91 -22.74 16.31
N ILE A 90 17.11 -22.39 15.31
CA ILE A 90 17.55 -22.29 13.92
C ILE A 90 18.10 -20.89 13.63
N ILE A 91 19.18 -20.84 12.84
CA ILE A 91 19.93 -19.62 12.51
C ILE A 91 20.06 -19.46 11.00
N LYS A 92 20.33 -18.23 10.55
CA LYS A 92 20.53 -17.85 9.14
C LYS A 92 19.30 -18.08 8.24
N TYR A 93 18.12 -17.85 8.80
CA TYR A 93 16.85 -17.87 8.06
C TYR A 93 16.39 -16.46 7.72
N PHE A 94 15.64 -16.37 6.62
CA PHE A 94 14.73 -15.27 6.39
C PHE A 94 13.44 -15.56 7.15
N VAL A 95 13.16 -14.77 8.17
CA VAL A 95 12.01 -14.91 9.06
C VAL A 95 10.98 -13.87 8.67
N ILE A 96 9.97 -14.32 7.95
CA ILE A 96 8.80 -13.57 7.54
C ILE A 96 7.83 -13.49 8.72
N ILE A 97 7.49 -12.27 9.15
CA ILE A 97 6.53 -12.02 10.24
C ILE A 97 5.23 -11.54 9.59
N GLU A 98 4.19 -12.38 9.63
CA GLU A 98 2.81 -11.99 9.29
C GLU A 98 2.25 -11.06 10.37
N ASP A 99 1.56 -10.01 9.92
CA ASP A 99 0.87 -9.06 10.79
C ASP A 99 1.77 -8.55 11.94
N PRO A 100 2.93 -7.93 11.63
CA PRO A 100 3.90 -7.49 12.63
C PRO A 100 3.31 -6.58 13.72
N GLN A 101 2.19 -5.90 13.45
CA GLN A 101 1.39 -5.15 14.42
C GLN A 101 0.83 -5.97 15.58
N LEU A 102 0.68 -7.28 15.43
CA LEU A 102 0.17 -8.18 16.46
C LEU A 102 1.26 -8.67 17.42
N ILE A 103 2.54 -8.51 17.10
CA ILE A 103 3.66 -8.99 17.93
C ILE A 103 3.65 -8.38 19.33
N GLY A 104 3.40 -7.07 19.42
CA GLY A 104 3.32 -6.35 20.71
C GLY A 104 2.12 -6.81 21.54
N PRO A 105 0.88 -6.69 21.05
CA PRO A 105 -0.33 -7.11 21.76
C PRO A 105 -0.32 -8.57 22.24
N PHE A 106 0.31 -9.47 21.49
CA PHE A 106 0.44 -10.89 21.86
C PHE A 106 1.71 -11.23 22.67
N SER A 107 2.43 -10.21 23.15
CA SER A 107 3.62 -10.38 24.01
C SER A 107 4.77 -11.18 23.40
N TYR A 108 4.92 -11.15 22.07
CA TYR A 108 6.02 -11.84 21.37
C TYR A 108 7.26 -10.97 21.14
N LEU A 109 7.28 -9.72 21.63
CA LEU A 109 8.37 -8.77 21.34
C LEU A 109 9.77 -9.31 21.71
N ASN A 110 9.92 -9.90 22.90
CA ASN A 110 11.18 -10.46 23.35
C ASN A 110 11.57 -11.71 22.54
N THR A 111 10.59 -12.57 22.21
CA THR A 111 10.79 -13.74 21.34
C THR A 111 11.33 -13.31 19.97
N ILE A 112 10.71 -12.30 19.33
CA ILE A 112 11.14 -11.80 18.03
C ILE A 112 12.53 -11.16 18.10
N LYS A 113 12.86 -10.42 19.18
CA LYS A 113 14.22 -9.88 19.39
C LYS A 113 15.27 -11.00 19.51
N SER A 114 14.95 -12.09 20.20
CA SER A 114 15.83 -13.26 20.29
C SER A 114 16.00 -13.94 18.92
N ILE A 115 14.92 -14.14 18.17
CA ILE A 115 14.97 -14.71 16.81
C ILE A 115 15.85 -13.85 15.89
N LYS A 116 15.70 -12.53 15.95
CA LYS A 116 16.46 -11.57 15.16
C LYS A 116 17.97 -11.69 15.33
N SER A 117 18.45 -12.02 16.53
CA SER A 117 19.89 -12.08 16.80
C SER A 117 20.67 -12.98 15.84
N ASN A 118 20.01 -13.99 15.28
CA ASN A 118 20.62 -14.99 14.40
C ASN A 118 19.99 -15.06 13.01
N ASN A 119 19.00 -14.21 12.71
CA ASN A 119 18.15 -14.33 11.52
C ASN A 119 17.82 -12.96 10.92
N SER A 120 17.41 -12.94 9.66
CA SER A 120 16.97 -11.71 8.96
C SER A 120 15.47 -11.60 9.05
N LEU A 121 14.95 -10.47 9.53
CA LEU A 121 13.52 -10.30 9.66
C LEU A 121 12.90 -9.66 8.41
N ILE A 122 11.74 -10.15 8.01
CA ILE A 122 10.91 -9.56 6.96
C ILE A 122 9.53 -9.30 7.55
N GLY A 123 9.22 -8.05 7.88
CA GLY A 123 7.85 -7.70 8.28
C GLY A 123 6.94 -7.66 7.06
N VAL A 124 5.79 -8.34 7.11
CA VAL A 124 4.79 -8.28 6.04
C VAL A 124 3.49 -7.69 6.56
N SER A 125 3.18 -6.47 6.16
CA SER A 125 1.86 -5.87 6.39
C SER A 125 1.54 -4.84 5.31
N ASP A 126 0.24 -4.68 5.07
CA ASP A 126 -0.37 -3.72 4.15
C ASP A 126 -0.25 -2.25 4.60
N LYS A 127 0.26 -1.98 5.81
CA LYS A 127 0.47 -0.64 6.36
C LYS A 127 1.96 -0.43 6.58
N ILE A 128 2.53 0.71 6.24
CA ILE A 128 3.93 1.00 6.62
C ILE A 128 3.93 1.50 8.06
N ILE A 129 4.38 0.65 8.98
CA ILE A 129 4.47 0.93 10.41
C ILE A 129 5.93 0.69 10.83
N ASN A 130 6.48 1.62 11.62
CA ASN A 130 7.78 1.41 12.24
C ASN A 130 7.61 0.42 13.41
N PHE A 131 8.31 -0.71 13.32
CA PHE A 131 8.32 -1.74 14.36
C PHE A 131 9.67 -1.72 15.08
N ASP A 132 9.66 -1.60 16.42
CA ASP A 132 10.89 -1.54 17.24
C ASP A 132 11.86 -2.72 17.04
N PHE A 133 11.34 -3.85 16.54
CA PHE A 133 12.14 -5.04 16.25
C PHE A 133 12.70 -5.06 14.82
N LEU A 134 12.32 -4.17 13.92
CA LEU A 134 12.93 -3.98 12.60
C LEU A 134 13.81 -2.72 12.64
N LYS A 135 15.12 -2.87 12.47
CA LYS A 135 16.04 -1.73 12.59
C LYS A 135 16.32 -1.19 11.20
N ASN A 136 15.70 -0.06 10.85
CA ASN A 136 15.82 0.58 9.53
C ASN A 136 15.62 -0.43 8.38
N PRO A 137 14.45 -1.09 8.30
CA PRO A 137 14.24 -2.12 7.29
C PRO A 137 14.32 -1.53 5.88
N ILE A 138 14.85 -2.31 4.94
CA ILE A 138 14.72 -2.00 3.52
C ILE A 138 13.26 -2.23 3.12
N VAL A 139 12.58 -1.15 2.75
CA VAL A 139 11.18 -1.21 2.33
C VAL A 139 11.09 -1.73 0.89
N ILE A 140 10.40 -2.85 0.72
CA ILE A 140 10.06 -3.47 -0.57
C ILE A 140 8.55 -3.39 -0.71
N SER A 141 8.05 -2.29 -1.24
CA SER A 141 6.63 -2.20 -1.57
C SER A 141 6.32 -2.95 -2.87
N SER A 142 5.12 -3.54 -2.97
CA SER A 142 4.50 -3.83 -4.28
C SER A 142 4.04 -2.50 -4.83
N SER A 143 4.98 -1.62 -5.15
CA SER A 143 4.61 -0.31 -5.60
C SER A 143 4.01 -0.49 -7.00
N ARG A 144 2.68 -0.60 -7.09
CA ARG A 144 1.97 -0.21 -8.30
C ARG A 144 2.12 1.31 -8.39
N LYS A 145 3.33 1.76 -8.75
CA LYS A 145 3.57 3.15 -9.12
C LYS A 145 3.10 3.27 -10.55
N CYS A 146 1.98 3.92 -10.70
CA CYS A 146 1.47 4.29 -12.01
C CYS A 146 1.19 5.78 -12.02
N PHE A 147 1.00 6.30 -13.20
CA PHE A 147 0.33 7.57 -13.34
C PHE A 147 -0.95 7.39 -14.14
N ILE A 148 -1.95 8.21 -13.81
CA ILE A 148 -3.16 8.41 -14.61
C ILE A 148 -3.01 9.78 -15.24
N ARG A 149 -3.07 9.82 -16.57
CA ARG A 149 -3.02 11.08 -17.29
C ARG A 149 -4.30 11.88 -17.06
N ALA A 150 -4.18 13.00 -16.37
CA ALA A 150 -5.28 13.84 -15.97
C ALA A 150 -4.84 15.30 -15.91
N ASP A 151 -5.58 16.19 -16.58
CA ASP A 151 -5.50 17.61 -16.30
C ASP A 151 -6.07 17.94 -14.91
N HIS A 152 -5.95 19.20 -14.49
CA HIS A 152 -6.38 19.62 -13.17
C HIS A 152 -7.83 19.20 -12.83
N GLU A 153 -8.81 19.39 -13.71
CA GLU A 153 -10.19 18.99 -13.38
C GLU A 153 -10.31 17.46 -13.28
N LYS A 154 -9.74 16.74 -14.25
CA LYS A 154 -9.72 15.28 -14.27
C LYS A 154 -9.05 14.69 -13.04
N SER A 155 -8.00 15.31 -12.48
CA SER A 155 -7.34 14.83 -11.28
C SER A 155 -8.32 14.79 -10.09
N PHE A 156 -9.17 15.80 -9.96
CA PHE A 156 -10.20 15.81 -8.90
C PHE A 156 -11.34 14.83 -9.18
N VAL A 157 -11.67 14.55 -10.45
CA VAL A 157 -12.61 13.48 -10.82
C VAL A 157 -12.05 12.11 -10.42
N VAL A 158 -10.80 11.83 -10.76
CA VAL A 158 -10.14 10.58 -10.39
C VAL A 158 -10.09 10.44 -8.87
N LEU A 159 -9.66 11.47 -8.15
CA LEU A 159 -9.62 11.48 -6.68
C LEU A 159 -11.01 11.17 -6.09
N PHE A 160 -12.06 11.84 -6.59
CA PHE A 160 -13.43 11.62 -6.13
C PHE A 160 -13.86 10.17 -6.32
N CYS A 161 -13.65 9.60 -7.51
CA CYS A 161 -14.04 8.23 -7.81
C CYS A 161 -13.23 7.19 -7.01
N LEU A 162 -11.92 7.41 -6.81
CA LEU A 162 -11.08 6.54 -5.99
C LEU A 162 -11.64 6.41 -4.57
N ILE A 163 -12.13 7.51 -4.00
CA ILE A 163 -12.74 7.54 -2.67
C ILE A 163 -14.17 6.98 -2.70
N LYS A 164 -15.04 7.46 -3.62
CA LYS A 164 -16.45 7.08 -3.70
C LYS A 164 -16.67 5.58 -3.85
N TYR A 165 -15.88 4.96 -4.73
CA TYR A 165 -15.99 3.52 -5.01
C TYR A 165 -15.08 2.69 -4.11
N ASN A 166 -14.48 3.30 -3.09
CA ASN A 166 -13.58 2.65 -2.13
C ASN A 166 -12.50 1.80 -2.84
N ILE A 167 -11.95 2.35 -3.93
CA ILE A 167 -10.91 1.68 -4.74
C ILE A 167 -9.66 1.50 -3.89
N ILE A 168 -9.42 2.44 -2.97
CA ILE A 168 -8.36 2.39 -1.96
C ILE A 168 -9.05 2.35 -0.59
N LYS A 169 -9.05 1.19 0.07
CA LYS A 169 -9.69 0.99 1.38
C LYS A 169 -8.92 1.67 2.51
N ASP A 170 -9.68 2.34 3.37
CA ASP A 170 -9.40 2.74 4.77
C ASP A 170 -8.13 3.55 5.11
N ASP A 171 -7.22 3.87 4.18
CA ASP A 171 -5.97 4.60 4.49
C ASP A 171 -5.43 5.43 3.30
N LEU A 172 -6.31 6.04 2.47
CA LEU A 172 -5.86 6.89 1.37
C LEU A 172 -5.27 8.21 1.88
N SER A 173 -3.98 8.42 1.61
CA SER A 173 -3.30 9.69 1.82
C SER A 173 -3.09 10.40 0.49
N ILE A 174 -3.32 11.71 0.47
CA ILE A 174 -3.17 12.52 -0.75
C ILE A 174 -1.94 13.39 -0.59
N VAL A 175 -0.99 13.28 -1.52
CA VAL A 175 0.23 14.09 -1.51
C VAL A 175 0.12 15.17 -2.59
N VAL A 176 0.46 16.40 -2.22
CA VAL A 176 0.43 17.56 -3.10
C VAL A 176 1.72 18.36 -2.94
N ARG A 177 2.12 19.12 -3.97
CA ARG A 177 3.41 19.85 -3.95
C ARG A 177 3.39 21.21 -3.26
N THR A 178 2.22 21.81 -3.05
CA THR A 178 2.13 23.18 -2.54
C THR A 178 1.07 23.31 -1.46
N THR A 179 1.31 24.20 -0.49
CA THR A 179 0.36 24.52 0.58
C THR A 179 -0.98 24.99 0.02
N GLN A 180 -0.97 25.72 -1.09
CA GLN A 180 -2.19 26.14 -1.78
C GLN A 180 -2.99 24.94 -2.30
N MET A 181 -2.33 23.96 -2.93
CA MET A 181 -3.00 22.75 -3.39
C MET A 181 -3.47 21.89 -2.21
N LYS A 182 -2.70 21.85 -1.12
CA LYS A 182 -3.09 21.16 0.13
C LYS A 182 -4.42 21.70 0.64
N LYS A 183 -4.53 23.01 0.78
CA LYS A 183 -5.79 23.64 1.19
C LYS A 183 -6.93 23.39 0.20
N LYS A 184 -6.64 23.45 -1.10
CA LYS A 184 -7.62 23.18 -2.17
C LYS A 184 -8.22 21.78 -2.04
N VAL A 185 -7.38 20.77 -1.89
CA VAL A 185 -7.79 19.36 -1.74
C VAL A 185 -8.53 19.16 -0.41
N GLU A 186 -8.06 19.73 0.70
CA GLU A 186 -8.76 19.64 1.99
C GLU A 186 -10.18 20.21 1.94
N LEU A 187 -10.35 21.40 1.33
CA LEU A 187 -11.65 22.02 1.16
C LEU A 187 -12.55 21.19 0.23
N PHE A 188 -11.99 20.66 -0.86
CA PHE A 188 -12.69 19.75 -1.76
C PHE A 188 -13.20 18.52 -1.02
N LEU A 189 -12.31 17.80 -0.31
CA LEU A 189 -12.68 16.62 0.47
C LEU A 189 -13.75 16.94 1.51
N LYS A 190 -13.61 18.04 2.24
CA LYS A 190 -14.60 18.47 3.24
C LYS A 190 -15.96 18.77 2.61
N THR A 191 -15.98 19.37 1.42
CA THR A 191 -17.23 19.69 0.69
C THR A 191 -18.00 18.43 0.30
N PHE A 192 -17.28 17.35 -0.01
CA PHE A 192 -17.84 16.04 -0.30
C PHE A 192 -17.83 15.10 0.93
N GLY A 193 -17.76 15.60 2.17
CA GLY A 193 -17.86 14.75 3.37
C GLY A 193 -16.69 13.78 3.63
N TYR A 194 -15.61 13.86 2.87
CA TYR A 194 -14.44 12.96 2.95
C TYR A 194 -13.28 13.48 3.81
N GLY A 195 -13.36 14.72 4.28
CA GLY A 195 -12.27 15.38 5.01
C GLY A 195 -11.92 14.78 6.38
N ARG A 196 -12.77 13.91 6.94
CA ARG A 196 -12.49 13.21 8.21
C ARG A 196 -11.64 11.95 8.05
N TYR A 197 -11.68 11.34 6.87
CA TYR A 197 -11.11 10.02 6.60
C TYR A 197 -9.83 10.09 5.77
N ASN A 198 -9.67 11.15 4.99
CA ASN A 198 -8.54 11.32 4.07
C ASN A 198 -7.68 12.48 4.54
N LYS A 199 -6.37 12.27 4.60
CA LYS A 199 -5.39 13.29 4.99
C LYS A 199 -4.62 13.77 3.77
N VAL A 200 -4.31 15.06 3.76
CA VAL A 200 -3.55 15.71 2.68
C VAL A 200 -2.20 16.13 3.24
N PHE A 201 -1.14 15.78 2.52
CA PHE A 201 0.23 15.96 2.96
C PHE A 201 1.07 16.68 1.91
N LEU A 202 2.07 17.41 2.38
CA LEU A 202 3.24 17.75 1.59
C LEU A 202 4.19 16.54 1.54
N PRO A 203 5.12 16.46 0.57
CA PRO A 203 5.96 15.28 0.36
C PRO A 203 6.82 14.90 1.58
N ASP A 204 7.21 15.87 2.40
CA ASP A 204 8.03 15.73 3.61
C ASP A 204 7.22 15.33 4.86
N GLU A 205 5.90 15.41 4.81
CA GLU A 205 5.02 15.12 5.95
C GLU A 205 4.53 13.66 5.99
N ILE A 206 4.76 12.87 4.93
CA ILE A 206 4.19 11.53 4.79
C ILE A 206 5.19 10.44 5.17
N SER A 207 4.75 9.47 5.97
CA SER A 207 5.57 8.34 6.42
C SER A 207 5.13 6.98 5.84
N GLY A 208 4.32 7.00 4.77
CA GLY A 208 3.87 5.79 4.07
C GLY A 208 2.37 5.73 3.76
N GLY A 209 1.87 4.52 3.46
CA GLY A 209 0.47 4.25 3.14
C GLY A 209 0.19 4.10 1.64
N ARG A 210 -1.09 4.18 1.25
CA ARG A 210 -1.51 4.23 -0.16
C ARG A 210 -1.71 5.67 -0.57
N LEU A 211 -1.02 6.09 -1.62
CA LEU A 211 -0.91 7.48 -1.99
C LEU A 211 -1.62 7.79 -3.31
N VAL A 212 -2.34 8.90 -3.33
CA VAL A 212 -2.66 9.62 -4.57
C VAL A 212 -1.83 10.90 -4.59
N VAL A 213 -1.01 11.06 -5.62
CA VAL A 213 0.00 12.13 -5.69
C VAL A 213 -0.37 13.09 -6.82
N PHE A 214 -0.63 14.35 -6.49
CA PHE A 214 -0.83 15.42 -7.46
C PHE A 214 0.53 16.00 -7.84
N SER A 215 1.15 15.44 -8.87
CA SER A 215 2.48 15.82 -9.35
C SER A 215 2.69 15.35 -10.78
N ASP A 216 3.32 16.20 -11.61
CA ASP A 216 3.81 15.85 -12.94
C ASP A 216 5.23 15.26 -12.92
N GLU A 217 5.85 15.21 -11.74
CA GLU A 217 7.19 14.67 -11.51
C GLU A 217 7.15 13.48 -10.54
N LEU A 218 8.07 12.54 -10.74
CA LEU A 218 8.30 11.46 -9.80
C LEU A 218 8.86 12.01 -8.49
N LEU A 219 8.18 11.74 -7.38
CA LEU A 219 8.64 12.12 -6.05
C LEU A 219 9.27 10.88 -5.37
N GLY A 220 10.33 11.11 -4.59
CA GLY A 220 11.01 10.08 -3.79
C GLY A 220 10.21 9.62 -2.57
N LEU A 221 8.94 9.25 -2.78
CA LEU A 221 8.02 8.84 -1.73
C LEU A 221 8.10 7.34 -1.46
N GLU A 222 8.17 6.98 -0.19
CA GLU A 222 8.08 5.60 0.29
C GLU A 222 6.62 5.26 0.62
N ALA A 223 6.02 4.33 -0.12
CA ALA A 223 4.59 4.00 -0.01
C ALA A 223 4.24 2.63 -0.59
N VAL A 224 3.09 2.09 -0.17
CA VAL A 224 2.53 0.79 -0.56
C VAL A 224 2.06 0.81 -2.01
N ASP A 225 1.15 1.73 -2.33
CA ASP A 225 0.64 2.00 -3.67
C ASP A 225 0.79 3.49 -3.94
N VAL A 226 1.12 3.87 -5.18
CA VAL A 226 1.27 5.28 -5.55
C VAL A 226 0.63 5.53 -6.90
N ILE A 227 -0.47 6.27 -6.89
CA ILE A 227 -1.14 6.72 -8.12
C ILE A 227 -0.80 8.20 -8.31
N TYR A 228 0.03 8.49 -9.30
CA TYR A 228 0.28 9.86 -9.71
C TYR A 228 -0.87 10.35 -10.60
N LEU A 229 -1.39 11.55 -10.30
CA LEU A 229 -2.30 12.28 -11.16
C LEU A 229 -1.50 13.39 -11.82
N SER A 230 -1.22 13.19 -13.11
CA SER A 230 -0.27 13.98 -13.87
C SER A 230 -0.85 14.35 -15.21
N LYS A 231 -0.66 15.58 -15.66
CA LYS A 231 -1.01 15.98 -17.03
C LYS A 231 -0.04 15.36 -18.03
N ASP A 232 1.22 15.25 -17.62
CA ASP A 232 2.32 14.81 -18.47
C ASP A 232 2.71 13.35 -18.17
N LYS A 233 3.49 12.76 -19.07
CA LYS A 233 4.05 11.43 -18.83
C LYS A 233 5.13 11.54 -17.75
N ILE A 234 5.06 10.69 -16.73
CA ILE A 234 6.13 10.58 -15.74
C ILE A 234 7.09 9.48 -16.18
N GLU A 235 8.36 9.83 -16.35
CA GLU A 235 9.40 8.86 -16.70
C GLU A 235 9.55 7.79 -15.61
N GLY A 236 9.75 6.53 -16.03
CA GLY A 236 9.85 5.39 -15.12
C GLY A 236 8.52 4.89 -14.53
N LEU A 237 7.39 5.53 -14.85
CA LEU A 237 6.06 5.07 -14.42
C LEU A 237 5.22 4.56 -15.59
N LYS A 238 4.46 3.49 -15.33
CA LYS A 238 3.46 2.97 -16.28
C LYS A 238 2.21 3.85 -16.27
N GLU A 239 1.71 4.20 -17.45
CA GLU A 239 0.40 4.85 -17.60
C GLU A 239 -0.72 3.82 -17.37
N ASN A 240 -1.67 4.14 -16.49
CA ASN A 240 -2.92 3.41 -16.36
C ASN A 240 -4.07 4.27 -16.89
N SER A 241 -4.99 3.65 -17.63
CA SER A 241 -6.23 4.30 -18.03
C SER A 241 -7.21 4.36 -16.86
N PHE A 242 -7.86 5.50 -16.70
CA PHE A 242 -9.00 5.67 -15.82
C PHE A 242 -10.28 5.73 -16.65
N ASP A 243 -11.28 4.94 -16.26
CA ASP A 243 -12.60 4.97 -16.89
C ASP A 243 -13.41 6.16 -16.37
N PHE A 244 -13.36 7.26 -17.12
CA PHE A 244 -14.04 8.51 -16.76
C PHE A 244 -15.56 8.43 -16.80
N ILE A 245 -16.15 7.39 -17.41
CA ILE A 245 -17.60 7.16 -17.40
C ILE A 245 -18.09 7.05 -15.95
N LYS A 246 -17.29 6.47 -15.05
CA LYS A 246 -17.59 6.39 -13.60
C LYS A 246 -17.66 7.75 -12.90
N GLY A 247 -17.15 8.80 -13.51
CA GLY A 247 -17.14 10.15 -12.98
C GLY A 247 -18.14 11.10 -13.65
N GLU A 248 -18.75 10.71 -14.78
CA GLU A 248 -19.53 11.61 -15.63
C GLU A 248 -20.68 12.30 -14.88
N GLU A 249 -21.42 11.55 -14.07
CA GLU A 249 -22.54 12.09 -13.28
C GLU A 249 -22.10 13.12 -12.21
N PHE A 250 -20.81 13.13 -11.85
CA PHE A 250 -20.24 14.02 -10.83
C PHE A 250 -19.45 15.18 -11.41
N ILE A 251 -19.04 15.14 -12.68
CA ILE A 251 -18.16 16.15 -13.31
C ILE A 251 -18.70 17.57 -13.09
N TYR A 252 -19.99 17.80 -13.29
CA TYR A 252 -20.57 19.15 -13.11
C TYR A 252 -20.49 19.63 -11.66
N LYS A 253 -20.73 18.74 -10.68
CA LYS A 253 -20.64 19.08 -9.25
C LYS A 253 -19.18 19.35 -8.85
N ILE A 254 -18.26 18.52 -9.35
CA ILE A 254 -16.82 18.66 -9.11
C ILE A 254 -16.33 19.99 -9.70
N ARG A 255 -16.65 20.27 -10.96
CA ARG A 255 -16.31 21.53 -11.64
C ARG A 255 -16.85 22.74 -10.87
N ASP A 256 -18.09 22.65 -10.38
CA ASP A 256 -18.69 23.75 -9.63
C ASP A 256 -17.95 24.04 -8.32
N VAL A 257 -17.60 23.00 -7.56
CA VAL A 257 -16.77 23.12 -6.35
C VAL A 257 -15.38 23.69 -6.70
N LEU A 258 -14.74 23.20 -7.76
CA LEU A 258 -13.44 23.69 -8.21
C LEU A 258 -13.46 25.17 -8.59
N SER A 259 -14.55 25.66 -9.20
CA SER A 259 -14.72 27.06 -9.54
C SER A 259 -14.77 27.98 -8.30
N ALA A 260 -15.32 27.48 -7.19
CA ALA A 260 -15.38 28.21 -5.92
C ALA A 260 -14.06 28.15 -5.13
N LEU A 261 -13.19 27.18 -5.42
CA LEU A 261 -11.87 27.01 -4.82
C LEU A 261 -10.81 27.92 -5.50
N THR A 262 -11.08 29.23 -5.46
CA THR A 262 -10.18 30.25 -6.01
C THR A 262 -8.87 30.36 -5.21
N THR A 263 -7.86 31.00 -5.79
CA THR A 263 -6.58 31.28 -5.09
C THR A 263 -6.79 32.02 -3.77
N ASN A 264 -7.69 33.02 -3.73
CA ASN A 264 -7.95 33.78 -2.52
C ASN A 264 -8.60 32.91 -1.43
N VAL A 265 -9.44 31.96 -1.81
CA VAL A 265 -10.01 30.99 -0.87
C VAL A 265 -8.91 30.04 -0.36
N CYS A 266 -8.08 29.50 -1.25
CA CYS A 266 -7.02 28.56 -0.87
C CYS A 266 -5.90 29.21 -0.03
N LYS A 267 -5.73 30.53 -0.14
CA LYS A 267 -4.85 31.34 0.72
C LYS A 267 -5.55 31.90 1.96
N GLU A 268 -6.80 31.49 2.21
CA GLU A 268 -7.62 31.94 3.36
C GLU A 268 -7.89 33.45 3.41
N LEU A 269 -7.68 34.16 2.29
CA LEU A 269 -8.00 35.58 2.13
C LEU A 269 -9.51 35.82 1.95
N LYS A 270 -10.25 34.77 1.58
CA LYS A 270 -11.72 34.77 1.48
C LYS A 270 -12.29 33.47 2.06
N PRO A 271 -13.43 33.52 2.76
CA PRO A 271 -14.08 32.31 3.24
C PRO A 271 -14.63 31.47 2.08
N PHE A 272 -14.53 30.15 2.19
CA PHE A 272 -15.16 29.23 1.24
C PHE A 272 -16.68 29.19 1.47
N PRO A 273 -17.53 29.33 0.44
CA PRO A 273 -18.98 29.43 0.58
C PRO A 273 -19.65 28.07 0.79
N TYR A 274 -19.38 27.41 1.93
CA TYR A 274 -19.93 26.07 2.25
C TYR A 274 -21.44 25.97 2.10
N GLN A 275 -22.18 27.05 2.38
CA GLN A 275 -23.65 27.06 2.28
C GLN A 275 -24.16 26.68 0.89
N ARG A 276 -23.43 27.05 -0.18
CA ARG A 276 -23.75 26.71 -1.57
C ARG A 276 -23.71 25.20 -1.84
N PHE A 277 -22.90 24.48 -1.08
CA PHE A 277 -22.58 23.07 -1.34
C PHE A 277 -23.09 22.11 -0.26
N LYS A 278 -23.96 22.58 0.66
CA LYS A 278 -24.50 21.78 1.78
C LYS A 278 -25.12 20.44 1.34
N ASN A 279 -25.70 20.39 0.14
CA ASN A 279 -26.34 19.18 -0.37
C ASN A 279 -25.34 18.14 -0.90
N LEU A 280 -24.08 18.52 -1.13
CA LEU A 280 -23.05 17.61 -1.66
C LEU A 280 -22.49 16.65 -0.62
N GLU A 281 -22.54 17.02 0.67
CA GLU A 281 -22.17 16.15 1.78
C GLU A 281 -23.04 14.86 1.81
N ASN A 282 -24.27 14.95 1.27
CA ASN A 282 -25.25 13.86 1.20
C ASN A 282 -25.36 13.20 -0.18
N VAL A 283 -24.61 13.62 -1.21
CA VAL A 283 -24.57 12.95 -2.55
C VAL A 283 -23.96 11.53 -2.47
N LEU A 284 -23.68 11.07 -1.26
CA LEU A 284 -22.79 9.98 -0.95
C LEU A 284 -23.40 8.87 -0.09
N LYS A 285 -24.65 9.02 0.38
CA LYS A 285 -25.45 7.87 0.84
C LYS A 285 -26.01 7.10 -0.33
#